data_AF-A0A7S0PG55-F1
#
_entry.id   AF-A0A7S0PG55-F1
#
_cell.length_a   1.000
_cell.length_b   1.000
_cell.length_c   1.000
_cell.angle_alpha   90.00
_cell.angle_beta   90.00
_cell.angle_gamma   90.00
#
_symmetry.space_group_name_H-M   'P 1'
#
loop_
_entity.id
_entity.type
_entity.pdbx_description
1 polymer ?
#
loop_
_entity_poly.entity_id
_entity_poly.type
_entity_poly.pdbx_seq_one_letter_code
_entity_poly.pdbx_strand_id
1 'polypeptide(L)'
;REPFVCLSVDVKDSTDLASCLRSFVADDLLTGDNAFRADDYDSKIDVRKRCVLSELPDVLVVHLKRFDLDFTTFERVKLNNTVSFPDELDLWPFTLAGAPGSTDVVDQIRGLREHIASSLATQEAAQSAAGAGAAASAAAAAPR
;
A
#
# COMPACT_ATOMS: atom_id res chain seq x y z
N ARG A 1 -7.93 6.25 -2.60
CA ARG A 1 -8.90 5.63 -1.67
C ARG A 1 -10.14 5.33 -2.48
N GLU A 2 -10.69 4.14 -2.34
CA GLU A 2 -11.89 3.72 -3.08
C GLU A 2 -13.09 3.77 -2.13
N PRO A 3 -14.22 4.37 -2.55
CA PRO A 3 -15.43 4.40 -1.72
C PRO A 3 -16.03 2.99 -1.62
N PHE A 4 -16.49 2.63 -0.43
CA PHE A 4 -17.14 1.35 -0.19
C PHE A 4 -18.33 1.51 0.75
N VAL A 5 -19.35 0.69 0.53
CA VAL A 5 -20.50 0.50 1.44
C VAL A 5 -20.71 -0.98 1.76
N CYS A 6 -20.07 -1.86 1.00
CA CYS A 6 -20.19 -3.30 1.11
C CYS A 6 -18.80 -3.95 1.20
N LEU A 7 -18.61 -4.82 2.18
CA LEU A 7 -17.42 -5.66 2.33
C LEU A 7 -17.79 -7.11 2.08
N SER A 8 -17.15 -7.73 1.09
CA SER A 8 -17.35 -9.15 0.79
C SER A 8 -16.24 -9.98 1.41
N VAL A 9 -16.54 -10.63 2.53
CA VAL A 9 -15.57 -11.41 3.33
C VAL A 9 -15.69 -12.90 3.06
N ASP A 10 -14.56 -13.58 3.03
CA ASP A 10 -14.49 -15.03 2.85
C ASP A 10 -14.77 -15.74 4.18
N VAL A 11 -15.53 -16.84 4.13
CA VAL A 11 -15.99 -17.56 5.33
C VAL A 11 -15.42 -18.97 5.48
N LYS A 12 -14.65 -19.46 4.50
CA LYS A 12 -14.22 -20.87 4.41
C LYS A 12 -13.50 -21.37 5.66
N ASP A 13 -12.57 -20.58 6.17
CA ASP A 13 -11.66 -20.95 7.26
C ASP A 13 -11.91 -20.11 8.53
N SER A 14 -13.12 -19.56 8.69
CA SER A 14 -13.46 -18.66 9.79
C SER A 14 -14.70 -19.14 10.56
N THR A 15 -14.63 -18.94 11.87
CA THR A 15 -15.69 -19.32 12.84
C THR A 15 -16.53 -18.13 13.29
N ASP A 16 -16.00 -16.92 13.13
CA ASP A 16 -16.56 -15.67 13.64
C ASP A 16 -16.28 -14.53 12.66
N LEU A 17 -17.13 -13.52 12.68
CA LEU A 17 -17.04 -12.36 11.80
C LEU A 17 -15.72 -11.59 11.95
N ALA A 18 -15.17 -11.50 13.16
CA ALA A 18 -13.90 -10.82 13.38
C ALA A 18 -12.74 -11.58 12.72
N SER A 19 -12.76 -12.92 12.72
CA SER A 19 -11.80 -13.73 11.96
C SER A 19 -11.94 -13.51 10.44
N CYS A 20 -13.16 -13.42 9.92
CA CYS A 20 -13.38 -13.09 8.50
C CYS A 20 -12.76 -11.71 8.14
N LEU A 21 -12.96 -10.70 9.00
CA LEU A 21 -12.40 -9.36 8.82
C LEU A 21 -10.88 -9.34 8.96
N ARG A 22 -10.30 -10.12 9.89
CA ARG A 22 -8.84 -10.29 10.02
C ARG A 22 -8.24 -10.84 8.73
N SER A 23 -8.85 -11.86 8.14
CA SER A 23 -8.41 -12.43 6.86
C SER A 23 -8.56 -11.43 5.71
N PHE A 24 -9.62 -10.61 5.72
CA PHE A 24 -9.83 -9.57 4.72
C PHE A 24 -8.72 -8.51 4.73
N VAL A 25 -8.22 -8.12 5.91
CA VAL A 25 -7.14 -7.13 6.04
C VAL A 25 -5.73 -7.75 6.10
N ALA A 26 -5.61 -9.06 5.87
CA ALA A 26 -4.33 -9.74 5.89
C ALA A 26 -3.43 -9.29 4.72
N ASP A 27 -2.11 -9.43 4.90
CA ASP A 27 -1.14 -9.18 3.84
C ASP A 27 -1.24 -10.27 2.76
N ASP A 28 -1.35 -9.83 1.52
CA ASP A 28 -1.20 -10.67 0.32
C ASP A 28 0.22 -10.48 -0.22
N LEU A 29 0.98 -11.57 -0.30
CA LEU A 29 2.37 -11.56 -0.73
C LEU A 29 2.45 -11.88 -2.22
N LEU A 30 2.76 -10.87 -3.02
CA LEU A 30 2.93 -10.98 -4.46
C LEU A 30 4.39 -11.32 -4.76
N THR A 31 4.68 -12.61 -4.96
CA THR A 31 6.04 -13.13 -5.27
C THR A 31 6.08 -13.97 -6.54
N GLY A 32 7.27 -14.09 -7.13
CA GLY A 32 7.53 -15.01 -8.24
C GLY A 32 6.76 -14.62 -9.52
N ASP A 33 5.93 -15.53 -10.03
CA ASP A 33 5.16 -15.26 -11.25
C ASP A 33 4.10 -14.16 -11.07
N ASN A 34 3.54 -14.05 -9.85
CA ASN A 34 2.57 -13.04 -9.44
C ASN A 34 3.20 -11.77 -8.86
N ALA A 35 4.53 -11.64 -8.89
CA ALA A 35 5.23 -10.45 -8.41
C ALA A 35 4.81 -9.19 -9.20
N PHE A 36 4.81 -8.06 -8.51
CA PHE A 36 4.41 -6.78 -9.07
C PHE A 36 5.45 -6.31 -10.09
N ARG A 37 5.02 -5.98 -11.31
CA ARG A 37 5.90 -5.37 -12.33
C ARG A 37 5.88 -3.86 -12.13
N ALA A 38 7.03 -3.28 -11.80
CA ALA A 38 7.15 -1.84 -11.70
C ALA A 38 7.06 -1.21 -13.10
N ASP A 39 6.42 -0.05 -13.23
CA ASP A 39 6.41 0.69 -14.50
C ASP A 39 7.74 1.44 -14.71
N ASP A 40 8.38 1.84 -13.61
CA ASP A 40 9.64 2.59 -13.60
C ASP A 40 10.86 1.71 -13.88
N TYR A 41 10.74 0.40 -13.66
CA TYR A 41 11.80 -0.59 -13.84
C TYR A 41 11.19 -1.82 -14.51
N ASP A 42 11.72 -2.27 -15.65
CA ASP A 42 11.21 -3.46 -16.36
C ASP A 42 11.56 -4.78 -15.64
N SER A 43 11.27 -4.85 -14.35
CA SER A 43 11.57 -5.95 -13.45
C SER A 43 10.38 -6.24 -12.54
N LYS A 44 10.28 -7.51 -12.12
CA LYS A 44 9.31 -7.95 -11.13
C LYS A 44 9.90 -7.75 -9.73
N ILE A 45 9.12 -7.16 -8.85
CA ILE A 45 9.46 -6.93 -7.44
C ILE A 45 8.46 -7.62 -6.54
N ASP A 46 8.97 -8.23 -5.47
CA ASP A 46 8.14 -8.86 -4.46
C ASP A 46 7.50 -7.77 -3.59
N VAL A 47 6.16 -7.79 -3.50
CA VAL A 47 5.39 -6.74 -2.82
C VAL A 47 4.41 -7.36 -1.84
N ARG A 48 4.22 -6.69 -0.70
CA ARG A 48 3.12 -6.97 0.22
C ARG A 48 1.98 -6.01 -0.06
N LYS A 49 0.84 -6.55 -0.44
CA LYS A 49 -0.39 -5.80 -0.69
C LYS A 49 -1.34 -6.02 0.50
N ARG A 50 -1.83 -4.94 1.09
CA ARG A 50 -2.83 -4.99 2.16
C ARG A 50 -4.04 -4.15 1.78
N CYS A 51 -5.24 -4.64 2.12
CA CYS A 51 -6.46 -3.85 2.09
C CYS A 51 -6.85 -3.47 3.53
N VAL A 52 -7.05 -2.19 3.82
CA VAL A 52 -7.49 -1.71 5.14
C VAL A 52 -8.62 -0.71 4.99
N LEU A 53 -9.46 -0.60 6.01
CA LEU A 53 -10.58 0.33 6.01
C LEU A 53 -10.07 1.74 6.30
N SER A 54 -10.27 2.68 5.38
CA SER A 54 -9.80 4.06 5.58
C SER A 54 -10.81 4.87 6.40
N GLU A 55 -12.03 5.00 5.88
CA GLU A 55 -13.15 5.69 6.52
C GLU A 55 -14.34 4.73 6.58
N LEU A 56 -15.03 4.70 7.72
CA LEU A 56 -16.18 3.81 7.93
C LEU A 56 -17.48 4.54 7.57
N PRO A 57 -18.36 3.96 6.75
CA PRO A 57 -19.66 4.53 6.46
C PRO A 57 -20.61 4.38 7.65
N ASP A 58 -21.62 5.25 7.73
CA ASP A 58 -22.68 5.17 8.75
C ASP A 58 -23.46 3.84 8.70
N VAL A 59 -23.57 3.27 7.50
CA VAL A 59 -24.17 1.96 7.26
C VAL A 59 -23.20 1.10 6.47
N LEU A 60 -22.78 0.00 7.07
CA LEU A 60 -21.90 -0.99 6.47
C LEU A 60 -22.67 -2.27 6.15
N VAL A 61 -22.59 -2.72 4.90
CA VAL A 61 -23.10 -4.02 4.48
C VAL A 61 -21.97 -5.03 4.49
N VAL A 62 -22.10 -6.11 5.26
CA VAL A 62 -21.13 -7.22 5.22
C VAL A 62 -21.74 -8.40 4.47
N HIS A 63 -21.17 -8.70 3.32
CA HIS A 63 -21.53 -9.84 2.50
C HIS A 63 -20.63 -11.03 2.85
N LEU A 64 -21.22 -12.07 3.44
CA LEU A 64 -20.57 -13.34 3.69
C LEU A 64 -20.54 -14.19 2.41
N LYS A 65 -19.37 -14.35 1.80
CA LYS A 65 -19.21 -15.17 0.59
C LYS A 65 -19.33 -16.66 0.92
N ARG A 66 -20.57 -17.14 0.99
CA ARG A 66 -20.90 -18.55 1.27
C ARG A 66 -20.87 -19.46 0.04
N PHE A 67 -20.46 -18.95 -1.12
CA PHE A 67 -20.32 -19.74 -2.33
C PHE A 67 -18.88 -19.66 -2.78
N ASP A 68 -18.20 -20.80 -2.73
CA ASP A 68 -16.80 -20.93 -3.14
C ASP A 68 -16.69 -21.87 -4.35
N LEU A 69 -15.62 -21.72 -5.12
CA LEU A 69 -15.32 -22.61 -6.23
C LEU A 69 -14.30 -23.66 -5.74
N ASP A 70 -14.71 -24.92 -5.74
CA ASP A 70 -13.76 -26.01 -5.50
C ASP A 70 -12.94 -26.24 -6.76
N PHE A 71 -11.65 -25.90 -6.74
CA PHE A 71 -10.74 -26.07 -7.88
C PHE A 71 -10.44 -27.54 -8.22
N THR A 72 -10.77 -28.48 -7.33
CA THR A 72 -10.59 -29.92 -7.60
C THR A 72 -11.70 -30.46 -8.49
N THR A 73 -12.94 -30.12 -8.15
CA THR A 73 -14.16 -30.60 -8.84
C THR A 73 -14.67 -29.61 -9.89
N PHE A 74 -14.19 -28.37 -9.87
CA PHE A 74 -14.69 -27.22 -10.65
C PHE A 74 -16.17 -26.91 -10.40
N GLU A 75 -16.69 -27.25 -9.23
CA GLU A 75 -18.08 -27.00 -8.85
C GLU A 75 -18.19 -25.84 -7.84
N ARG A 76 -19.32 -25.11 -7.92
CA ARG A 76 -19.67 -24.10 -6.92
C ARG A 76 -20.28 -24.78 -5.70
N VAL A 77 -19.60 -24.70 -4.57
CA VAL A 77 -20.01 -25.33 -3.32
C VAL A 77 -20.54 -24.28 -2.36
N LYS A 78 -21.64 -24.60 -1.67
CA LYS A 78 -22.19 -23.77 -0.59
C LYS A 78 -21.48 -24.08 0.73
N LEU A 79 -20.88 -23.06 1.33
CA LEU A 79 -20.27 -23.09 2.66
C LEU A 79 -21.36 -22.97 3.73
N ASN A 80 -21.65 -24.11 4.37
CA ASN A 80 -22.66 -24.22 5.44
C ASN A 80 -22.05 -24.15 6.85
N ASN A 81 -20.81 -23.68 6.98
CA ASN A 81 -20.19 -23.49 8.28
C ASN A 81 -20.89 -22.38 9.08
N THR A 82 -20.88 -22.55 10.40
CA THR A 82 -21.39 -21.56 11.35
C THR A 82 -20.40 -20.41 11.45
N VAL A 83 -20.89 -19.18 11.29
CA VAL A 83 -20.14 -17.95 11.53
C VAL A 83 -20.90 -17.16 12.58
N SER A 84 -20.31 -16.98 13.77
CA SER A 84 -20.89 -16.15 14.81
C SER A 84 -20.60 -14.66 14.54
N PHE A 85 -21.54 -13.80 14.90
CA PHE A 85 -21.37 -12.35 14.85
C PHE A 85 -21.89 -11.75 16.17
N PRO A 86 -21.17 -10.79 16.77
CA PRO A 86 -21.61 -10.11 17.97
C PRO A 86 -22.66 -9.04 17.63
N ASP A 87 -23.43 -8.62 18.63
CA ASP A 87 -24.36 -7.47 18.51
C ASP A 87 -23.59 -6.15 18.35
N GLU A 88 -22.44 -6.04 19.00
CA GLU A 88 -21.51 -4.92 18.88
C GLU A 88 -20.18 -5.39 18.27
N LEU A 89 -19.76 -4.75 17.18
CA LEU A 89 -18.54 -5.10 16.47
C LEU A 89 -17.58 -3.91 16.45
N ASP A 90 -16.42 -4.08 17.08
CA ASP A 90 -15.35 -3.10 16.98
C ASP A 90 -14.62 -3.25 15.63
N LEU A 91 -14.73 -2.21 14.79
CA LEU A 91 -14.06 -2.15 13.50
C LEU A 91 -12.70 -1.44 13.55
N TRP A 92 -12.38 -0.77 14.65
CA TRP A 92 -11.14 -0.01 14.81
C TRP A 92 -9.88 -0.78 14.41
N PRO A 93 -9.68 -2.05 14.81
CA PRO A 93 -8.48 -2.82 14.48
C PRO A 93 -8.28 -3.09 12.98
N PHE A 94 -9.36 -3.00 12.19
CA PHE A 94 -9.35 -3.22 10.74
C PHE A 94 -9.18 -1.94 9.94
N THR A 95 -9.14 -0.79 10.63
CA THR A 95 -8.94 0.51 10.00
C THR A 95 -7.46 0.84 9.80
N LEU A 96 -7.18 1.79 8.91
CA LEU A 96 -5.85 2.35 8.68
C LEU A 96 -5.22 2.90 9.98
N ALA A 97 -6.00 3.39 10.94
CA ALA A 97 -5.48 3.92 12.20
C ALA A 97 -5.17 2.81 13.23
N GLY A 98 -5.92 1.72 13.22
CA GLY A 98 -5.80 0.63 14.20
C GLY A 98 -4.98 -0.58 13.74
N ALA A 99 -4.69 -0.71 12.45
CA ALA A 99 -4.00 -1.87 11.92
C ALA A 99 -2.51 -1.93 12.37
N PRO A 100 -2.00 -3.11 12.79
CA PRO A 100 -0.60 -3.24 13.17
C PRO A 100 0.30 -3.05 11.94
N GLY A 101 1.16 -2.03 11.98
CA GLY A 101 2.10 -1.67 10.91
C GLY A 101 1.61 -0.61 9.92
N SER A 102 0.44 0.00 10.14
CA SER A 102 -0.06 1.11 9.32
C SER A 102 0.48 2.47 9.79
N THR A 103 1.78 2.68 9.66
CA THR A 103 2.22 4.02 9.27
C THR A 103 1.92 4.14 7.79
N ASP A 104 1.13 5.13 7.35
CA ASP A 104 0.79 5.36 5.95
C ASP A 104 2.04 5.24 5.06
N VAL A 105 2.25 4.07 4.45
CA VAL A 105 3.45 3.82 3.63
C VAL A 105 3.43 4.75 2.41
N VAL A 106 2.22 5.12 1.97
CA VAL A 106 1.98 6.12 0.93
C VAL A 106 2.39 7.53 1.39
N ASP A 107 2.15 7.92 2.65
CA ASP A 107 2.64 9.19 3.18
C ASP A 107 4.14 9.14 3.48
N GLN A 108 4.70 7.99 3.87
CA GLN A 108 6.15 7.80 3.96
C GLN A 108 6.82 7.90 2.58
N ILE A 109 6.25 7.28 1.54
CA ILE A 109 6.78 7.37 0.17
C ILE A 109 6.61 8.79 -0.38
N ARG A 110 5.48 9.46 -0.11
CA ARG A 110 5.28 10.87 -0.46
C ARG A 110 6.30 11.76 0.26
N GLY A 111 6.45 11.59 1.56
CA GLY A 111 7.42 12.33 2.38
C GLY A 111 8.86 12.07 1.95
N LEU A 112 9.22 10.83 1.60
CA LEU A 112 10.54 10.51 1.03
C LEU A 112 10.75 11.17 -0.33
N ARG A 113 9.75 11.15 -1.22
CA ARG A 113 9.83 11.83 -2.52
C ARG A 113 10.00 13.34 -2.36
N GLU A 114 9.24 13.96 -1.45
CA GLU A 114 9.34 15.39 -1.15
C GLU A 114 10.71 15.75 -0.55
N HIS A 115 11.22 14.93 0.37
CA HIS A 115 12.51 15.17 1.02
C HIS A 115 13.70 14.96 0.06
N ILE A 116 13.61 13.96 -0.83
CA ILE A 116 14.60 13.76 -1.90
C ILE A 116 14.57 14.93 -2.89
N ALA A 117 13.38 15.39 -3.28
CA ALA A 117 13.23 16.55 -4.17
C ALA A 117 13.78 17.85 -3.54
N SER A 118 13.53 18.09 -2.24
CA SER A 118 14.07 19.27 -1.55
C SER A 118 15.60 19.20 -1.41
N SER A 119 16.14 18.00 -1.20
CA SER A 119 17.59 17.78 -1.09
C SER A 119 18.31 18.02 -2.42
N LEU A 120 17.74 17.55 -3.53
CA LEU A 120 18.25 17.80 -4.89
C LEU A 120 18.21 19.29 -5.25
N ALA A 121 17.12 19.99 -4.93
CA ALA A 121 17.00 21.43 -5.16
C ALA A 121 18.03 22.26 -4.37
N THR A 122 18.38 21.81 -3.15
CA THR A 122 19.40 22.48 -2.32
C THR A 122 20.82 22.26 -2.89
N GLN A 123 21.09 21.10 -3.48
CA GLN A 123 22.37 20.80 -4.14
C GLN A 123 22.59 21.62 -5.41
N GLU A 124 21.55 21.82 -6.23
CA GLU A 124 21.63 22.66 -7.42
C GLU A 124 21.88 24.13 -7.08
N ALA A 125 21.23 24.65 -6.02
CA ALA A 125 21.47 26.00 -5.53
C ALA A 125 22.93 26.19 -5.05
N ALA A 126 23.49 25.21 -4.33
CA ALA A 126 24.87 25.25 -3.85
C ALA A 126 25.91 25.18 -4.98
N GLN A 127 25.61 24.47 -6.08
CA GLN A 127 26.49 24.40 -7.27
C GLN A 127 26.48 25.69 -8.10
N SER A 128 25.35 26.41 -8.16
CA SER A 128 25.29 27.70 -8.88
C SER A 128 26.04 28.84 -8.17
N ALA A 129 26.18 28.78 -6.83
CA ALA A 129 26.98 29.75 -6.08
C ALA A 129 28.50 29.54 -6.24
N ALA A 130 28.95 28.32 -6.55
CA ALA A 130 30.36 28.02 -6.81
C ALA A 130 30.82 28.35 -8.24
N GLY A 131 29.88 28.61 -9.17
CA GLY A 131 30.17 28.90 -10.58
C GLY A 131 30.50 30.37 -10.91
N ALA A 132 30.35 31.30 -9.96
CA ALA A 132 30.56 32.73 -10.21
C ALA A 132 31.99 33.26 -9.90
N GLY A 133 32.99 32.38 -9.79
CA GLY A 133 34.33 32.71 -9.31
C GLY A 133 35.51 32.41 -10.25
N ALA A 134 35.30 32.23 -11.56
CA ALA A 134 36.39 31.91 -12.49
C ALA A 134 36.28 32.62 -13.85
N ALA A 135 36.34 33.95 -13.86
CA ALA A 135 36.56 34.72 -15.09
C ALA A 135 37.22 36.08 -14.82
N ALA A 136 38.49 36.10 -14.43
CA ALA A 136 39.34 37.28 -14.56
C ALA A 136 40.84 36.94 -14.47
N SER A 137 41.49 36.69 -15.61
CA SER A 137 42.61 37.51 -16.11
C SER A 137 43.30 36.82 -17.29
N ALA A 138 43.00 37.30 -18.49
CA ALA A 138 43.95 37.25 -19.60
C ALA A 138 44.71 38.59 -19.60
N ALA A 139 46.04 38.57 -19.55
CA ALA A 139 46.90 39.55 -20.23
C ALA A 139 48.40 39.32 -19.95
N ALA A 140 49.13 39.21 -21.07
CA ALA A 140 50.46 39.79 -21.30
C ALA A 140 51.69 39.27 -20.52
N ALA A 141 52.62 38.65 -21.26
CA ALA A 141 53.91 39.26 -21.63
C ALA A 141 55.05 38.20 -21.68
N ALA A 142 55.61 37.99 -22.88
CA ALA A 142 57.05 37.68 -23.08
C ALA A 142 57.92 38.85 -22.55
N PRO A 143 59.26 38.80 -22.41
CA PRO A 143 60.28 37.87 -22.92
C PRO A 143 61.27 37.34 -21.82
N ARG A 144 62.17 36.38 -22.08
CA ARG A 144 63.47 36.51 -22.78
C ARG A 144 64.07 35.13 -23.04
#